data_AF-A0A8C1XH03-F1
#
_entry.id   AF-A0A8C1XH03-F1
#
_cell.length_a   1.000
_cell.length_b   1.000
_cell.length_c   1.000
_cell.angle_alpha   90.00
_cell.angle_beta   90.00
_cell.angle_gamma   90.00
#
_symmetry.space_group_name_H-M   'P 1'
#
loop_
_entity.id
_entity.type
_entity.pdbx_description
1 polymer ?
#
loop_
_entity_poly.entity_id
_entity_poly.type
_entity_poly.pdbx_seq_one_letter_code
_entity_poly.pdbx_strand_id
1 'polypeptide(L)'
;SEQSQWVEMLQESGKVTWKNAQLGEAMIESLEAQGLQLAKEKQEYVDKLMEETEELCLQREQKEELERLNQLLEEEKLKFEEVVQDLRAEQDQVKLDLDGTAQCLTGVENEKEELHNLTTLLQKSLEELSQEKKRTLELLRDRGQDVAETGSDRRASLDSQNPEVQLQGNLQQIEERMRGLLKEKEQAEERLKENEKRAKVLQEEREFYSSQAQALQQSLTQLTADKQHTEEELKAEMESRVELERRLKLAEEALQDLEQGLNAIEHTHERDERMKGDVSHLRMFFEECICVAEIEAKLPSIMKNAVYLHKAAARRIKSCRIQRRASRQHWCKCYTSVHVCTHDESLRLSKDHSWSITEIS
;
A
#
# COMPACT_ATOMS: atom_id res chain seq x y z
N SER A 1 -114.34 3.07 -51.42
CA SER A 1 -114.83 2.55 -50.13
C SER A 1 -113.91 3.10 -49.05
N GLU A 2 -114.45 3.75 -48.02
CA GLU A 2 -113.67 4.30 -46.89
C GLU A 2 -112.82 3.22 -46.20
N GLN A 3 -113.25 1.96 -46.26
CA GLN A 3 -112.52 0.82 -45.73
C GLN A 3 -111.11 0.67 -46.33
N SER A 4 -110.92 0.97 -47.62
CA SER A 4 -109.60 0.90 -48.27
C SER A 4 -108.66 2.00 -47.76
N GLN A 5 -109.17 3.20 -47.49
CA GLN A 5 -108.40 4.29 -46.91
C GLN A 5 -107.98 4.00 -45.46
N TRP A 6 -108.86 3.39 -44.66
CA TRP A 6 -108.51 2.97 -43.30
C TRP A 6 -107.42 1.90 -43.27
N VAL A 7 -107.47 0.93 -44.19
CA VAL A 7 -106.44 -0.11 -44.32
C VAL A 7 -105.09 0.50 -44.73
N GLU A 8 -105.10 1.43 -45.68
CA GLU A 8 -103.88 2.13 -46.14
C GLU A 8 -103.26 3.00 -45.03
N MET A 9 -104.07 3.77 -44.30
CA MET A 9 -103.60 4.53 -43.14
C MET A 9 -103.02 3.63 -42.04
N LEU A 10 -103.62 2.46 -41.78
CA LEU A 10 -103.12 1.51 -40.80
C LEU A 10 -101.77 0.91 -41.22
N GLN A 11 -101.61 0.58 -42.51
CA GLN A 11 -100.36 0.09 -43.07
C GLN A 11 -99.26 1.15 -43.01
N GLU A 12 -99.57 2.41 -43.33
CA GLU A 12 -98.60 3.49 -43.26
C GLU A 12 -98.21 3.81 -41.81
N SER A 13 -99.17 3.80 -40.89
CA SER A 13 -98.90 3.90 -39.45
C SER A 13 -97.99 2.77 -38.95
N GLY A 14 -98.23 1.52 -39.38
CA GLY A 14 -97.37 0.38 -39.05
C GLY A 14 -95.93 0.53 -39.57
N LYS A 15 -95.75 1.06 -40.78
CA LYS A 15 -94.41 1.36 -41.32
C LYS A 15 -93.70 2.43 -40.50
N VAL A 16 -94.40 3.46 -40.06
CA VAL A 16 -93.83 4.53 -39.21
C VAL A 16 -93.43 3.97 -37.84
N THR A 17 -94.28 3.15 -37.22
CA THR A 17 -93.96 2.49 -35.93
C THR A 17 -92.73 1.59 -36.06
N TRP A 18 -92.64 0.80 -37.13
CA TRP A 18 -91.48 -0.07 -37.38
C TRP A 18 -90.20 0.73 -37.62
N LYS A 19 -90.25 1.79 -38.43
CA LYS A 19 -89.11 2.68 -38.65
C LYS A 19 -88.67 3.38 -37.35
N ASN A 20 -89.60 3.82 -36.51
CA ASN A 20 -89.27 4.43 -35.22
C ASN A 20 -88.62 3.41 -34.27
N ALA A 21 -89.10 2.17 -34.24
CA ALA A 21 -88.48 1.10 -33.45
C ALA A 21 -87.05 0.82 -33.93
N GLN A 22 -86.83 0.72 -35.26
CA GLN A 22 -85.52 0.51 -35.86
C GLN A 22 -84.54 1.66 -35.58
N LEU A 23 -85.03 2.91 -35.65
CA LEU A 23 -84.22 4.08 -35.30
C LEU A 23 -83.89 4.11 -33.80
N GLY A 24 -84.82 3.72 -32.93
CA GLY A 24 -84.60 3.61 -31.49
C GLY A 24 -83.55 2.56 -31.15
N GLU A 25 -83.63 1.38 -31.76
CA GLU A 25 -82.67 0.29 -31.60
C GLU A 25 -81.26 0.71 -32.08
N ALA A 26 -81.15 1.29 -33.28
CA ALA A 26 -79.87 1.80 -33.79
C ALA A 26 -79.27 2.91 -32.92
N MET A 27 -80.11 3.77 -32.32
CA MET A 27 -79.65 4.81 -31.40
C MET A 27 -79.13 4.22 -30.08
N ILE A 28 -79.82 3.22 -29.53
CA ILE A 28 -79.39 2.50 -28.32
C ILE A 28 -78.07 1.79 -28.59
N GLU A 29 -77.96 1.02 -29.69
CA GLU A 29 -76.71 0.34 -30.08
C GLU A 29 -75.54 1.31 -30.22
N SER A 30 -75.78 2.48 -30.83
CA SER A 30 -74.75 3.54 -30.96
C SER A 30 -74.32 4.09 -29.59
N LEU A 31 -75.27 4.34 -28.69
CA LEU A 31 -74.97 4.82 -27.34
C LEU A 31 -74.25 3.77 -26.49
N GLU A 32 -74.61 2.50 -26.62
CA GLU A 32 -73.94 1.39 -25.95
C GLU A 32 -72.50 1.22 -26.46
N ALA A 33 -72.28 1.31 -27.78
CA ALA A 33 -70.95 1.26 -28.38
C ALA A 33 -70.07 2.44 -27.91
N GLN A 34 -70.63 3.66 -27.87
CA GLN A 34 -69.93 4.84 -27.35
C GLN A 34 -69.62 4.69 -25.86
N GLY A 35 -70.56 4.20 -25.06
CA GLY A 35 -70.37 3.96 -23.63
C GLY A 35 -69.27 2.94 -23.36
N LEU A 36 -69.24 1.86 -24.14
CA LEU A 36 -68.19 0.83 -24.06
C LEU A 36 -66.83 1.39 -24.47
N GLN A 37 -66.78 2.20 -25.53
CA GLN A 37 -65.55 2.82 -25.99
C GLN A 37 -64.98 3.78 -24.94
N LEU A 38 -65.82 4.64 -24.35
CA LEU A 38 -65.42 5.54 -23.27
C LEU A 38 -64.91 4.79 -22.03
N ALA A 39 -65.53 3.65 -21.70
CA ALA A 39 -65.07 2.82 -20.60
C ALA A 39 -63.69 2.21 -20.85
N LYS A 40 -63.42 1.77 -22.09
CA LYS A 40 -62.10 1.27 -22.50
C LYS A 40 -61.04 2.37 -22.45
N GLU A 41 -61.31 3.52 -23.07
CA GLU A 41 -60.38 4.66 -23.06
C GLU A 41 -60.06 5.09 -21.63
N LYS A 42 -61.07 5.19 -20.75
CA LYS A 42 -60.87 5.48 -19.33
C LYS A 42 -59.95 4.46 -18.66
N GLN A 43 -60.15 3.17 -18.92
CA GLN A 43 -59.30 2.11 -18.34
C GLN A 43 -57.85 2.24 -18.83
N GLU A 44 -57.65 2.44 -20.13
CA GLU A 44 -56.31 2.63 -20.71
C GLU A 44 -55.59 3.86 -20.13
N TYR A 45 -56.31 4.96 -19.88
CA TYR A 45 -55.74 6.12 -19.20
C TYR A 45 -55.34 5.82 -17.75
N VAL A 46 -56.15 5.03 -17.03
CA VAL A 46 -55.82 4.62 -15.66
C VAL A 46 -54.59 3.73 -15.65
N ASP A 47 -54.50 2.77 -16.57
CA ASP A 47 -53.38 1.84 -16.67
C ASP A 47 -52.06 2.59 -16.97
N LYS A 48 -52.09 3.56 -17.90
CA LYS A 48 -50.93 4.42 -18.20
C LYS A 48 -50.47 5.23 -16.99
N LEU A 49 -51.40 5.83 -16.25
CA LEU A 49 -51.07 6.61 -15.05
C LEU A 49 -50.48 5.72 -13.95
N MET A 50 -50.93 4.47 -13.84
CA MET A 50 -50.35 3.51 -12.91
C MET A 50 -48.91 3.16 -13.31
N GLU A 51 -48.65 2.87 -14.59
CA GLU A 51 -47.31 2.59 -15.12
C GLU A 51 -46.34 3.77 -14.87
N GLU A 52 -46.74 4.99 -15.23
CA GLU A 52 -45.94 6.20 -14.96
C GLU A 52 -45.67 6.39 -13.46
N THR A 53 -46.64 6.07 -12.60
CA THR A 53 -46.46 6.17 -11.14
C THR A 53 -45.46 5.13 -10.63
N GLU A 54 -45.52 3.90 -11.13
CA GLU A 54 -44.58 2.83 -10.77
C GLU A 54 -43.15 3.17 -11.22
N GLU A 55 -42.98 3.69 -12.45
CA GLU A 55 -41.69 4.16 -12.96
C GLU A 55 -41.12 5.30 -12.11
N LEU A 56 -41.94 6.28 -11.74
CA LEU A 56 -41.52 7.38 -10.86
C LEU A 56 -41.14 6.89 -9.46
N CYS A 57 -41.83 5.88 -8.93
CA CYS A 57 -41.48 5.25 -7.67
C CYS A 57 -40.11 4.57 -7.75
N LEU A 58 -39.85 3.77 -8.79
CA LEU A 58 -38.56 3.11 -9.01
C LEU A 58 -37.42 4.13 -9.17
N GLN A 59 -37.64 5.22 -9.91
CA GLN A 59 -36.65 6.29 -10.05
C GLN A 59 -36.33 6.97 -8.72
N ARG A 60 -37.33 7.19 -7.86
CA ARG A 60 -37.12 7.73 -6.52
C ARG A 60 -36.31 6.79 -5.64
N GLU A 61 -36.63 5.50 -5.64
CA GLU A 61 -35.90 4.48 -4.89
C GLU A 61 -34.43 4.43 -5.32
N GLN A 62 -34.16 4.38 -6.62
CA GLN A 62 -32.81 4.43 -7.18
C GLN A 62 -32.05 5.69 -6.76
N LYS A 63 -32.72 6.86 -6.79
CA LYS A 63 -32.12 8.12 -6.36
C LYS A 63 -31.77 8.11 -4.87
N GLU A 64 -32.65 7.59 -4.02
CA GLU A 64 -32.38 7.46 -2.59
C GLU A 64 -31.22 6.49 -2.31
N GLU A 65 -31.14 5.38 -3.04
CA GLU A 65 -30.02 4.44 -2.94
C GLU A 65 -28.69 5.08 -3.36
N LEU A 66 -28.68 5.86 -4.45
CA LEU A 66 -27.52 6.62 -4.87
C LEU A 66 -27.10 7.66 -3.83
N GLU A 67 -28.04 8.37 -3.23
CA GLU A 67 -27.75 9.33 -2.16
C GLU A 67 -27.17 8.65 -0.91
N ARG A 68 -27.69 7.48 -0.52
CA ARG A 68 -27.12 6.67 0.58
C ARG A 68 -25.72 6.19 0.26
N LEU A 69 -25.49 5.68 -0.95
CA LEU A 69 -24.16 5.22 -1.38
C LEU A 69 -23.15 6.38 -1.39
N ASN A 70 -23.57 7.56 -1.85
CA ASN A 70 -22.72 8.75 -1.87
C ASN A 70 -22.34 9.21 -0.46
N GLN A 71 -23.26 9.13 0.51
CA GLN A 71 -22.95 9.41 1.92
C GLN A 71 -21.91 8.42 2.47
N LEU A 72 -22.09 7.12 2.23
CA LEU A 72 -21.12 6.11 2.65
C LEU A 72 -19.73 6.34 2.02
N LEU A 73 -19.69 6.72 0.74
CA LEU A 73 -18.44 7.02 0.04
C LEU A 73 -17.72 8.23 0.65
N GLU A 74 -18.45 9.30 0.98
CA GLU A 74 -17.86 10.48 1.61
C GLU A 74 -17.38 10.17 3.05
N GLU A 75 -18.12 9.34 3.80
CA GLU A 75 -17.67 8.86 5.11
C GLU A 75 -16.39 8.02 5.02
N GLU A 76 -16.30 7.12 4.03
CA GLU A 76 -15.09 6.32 3.80
C GLU A 76 -13.90 7.19 3.37
N LYS A 77 -14.15 8.19 2.52
CA LYS A 77 -13.13 9.18 2.12
C LYS A 77 -12.60 9.96 3.33
N LEU A 78 -13.48 10.43 4.23
CA LEU A 78 -13.06 11.12 5.45
C LEU A 78 -12.21 10.22 6.37
N LYS A 79 -12.61 8.94 6.54
CA LYS A 79 -11.81 7.95 7.30
C LYS A 79 -10.43 7.73 6.67
N PHE A 80 -10.36 7.67 5.34
CA PHE A 80 -9.08 7.57 4.62
C PHE A 80 -8.20 8.79 4.85
N GLU A 81 -8.78 9.99 4.79
CA GLU A 81 -8.07 11.24 5.04
C GLU A 81 -7.55 11.33 6.49
N GLU A 82 -8.32 10.88 7.46
CA GLU A 82 -7.91 10.77 8.88
C GLU A 82 -6.69 9.84 9.03
N VAL A 83 -6.77 8.62 8.49
CA VAL A 83 -5.64 7.66 8.55
C VAL A 83 -4.38 8.23 7.86
N VAL A 84 -4.54 8.94 6.74
CA VAL A 84 -3.41 9.60 6.07
C VAL A 84 -2.80 10.70 6.95
N GLN A 85 -3.62 11.47 7.67
CA GLN A 85 -3.14 12.51 8.58
C GLN A 85 -2.40 11.91 9.78
N ASP A 86 -2.93 10.84 10.37
CA ASP A 86 -2.30 10.13 11.48
C ASP A 86 -0.94 9.55 11.08
N LEU A 87 -0.87 8.86 9.93
CA LEU A 87 0.40 8.32 9.42
C LEU A 87 1.43 9.42 9.13
N ARG A 88 1.01 10.61 8.71
CA ARG A 88 1.90 11.77 8.51
C ARG A 88 2.39 12.32 9.85
N ALA A 89 1.50 12.45 10.84
CA ALA A 89 1.87 12.90 12.18
C ALA A 89 2.85 11.94 12.85
N GLU A 90 2.64 10.63 12.71
CA GLU A 90 3.58 9.59 13.16
C GLU A 90 4.92 9.69 12.44
N GLN A 91 4.93 9.90 11.12
CA GLN A 91 6.17 10.11 10.36
C GLN A 91 6.95 11.32 10.88
N ASP A 92 6.29 12.45 11.11
CA ASP A 92 6.93 13.66 11.61
C ASP A 92 7.49 13.45 13.03
N GLN A 93 6.76 12.74 13.89
CA GLN A 93 7.23 12.40 15.23
C GLN A 93 8.46 11.48 15.19
N VAL A 94 8.44 10.42 14.39
CA VAL A 94 9.58 9.50 14.24
C VAL A 94 10.80 10.23 13.68
N LYS A 95 10.59 11.20 12.79
CA LYS A 95 11.67 12.03 12.26
C LYS A 95 12.29 12.91 13.35
N LEU A 96 11.48 13.55 14.20
CA LEU A 96 11.96 14.32 15.34
C LEU A 96 12.76 13.44 16.31
N ASP A 97 12.28 12.24 16.62
CA ASP A 97 12.96 11.29 17.49
C ASP A 97 14.31 10.85 16.89
N LEU A 98 14.33 10.52 15.59
CA LEU A 98 15.54 10.16 14.85
C LEU A 98 16.59 11.29 14.86
N ASP A 99 16.16 12.54 14.62
CA ASP A 99 17.02 13.71 14.64
C ASP A 99 17.56 13.96 16.06
N GLY A 100 16.74 13.76 17.09
CA GLY A 100 17.15 13.80 18.50
C GLY A 100 18.22 12.76 18.84
N THR A 101 18.00 11.49 18.47
CA THR A 101 18.97 10.41 18.67
C THR A 101 20.28 10.69 17.92
N ALA A 102 20.21 11.20 16.69
CA ALA A 102 21.39 11.57 15.92
C ALA A 102 22.21 12.68 16.61
N GLN A 103 21.55 13.72 17.13
CA GLN A 103 22.20 14.77 17.90
C GLN A 103 22.87 14.22 19.16
N CYS A 104 22.19 13.38 19.94
CA CYS A 104 22.78 12.73 21.11
C CYS A 104 24.01 11.88 20.75
N LEU A 105 23.95 11.15 19.64
CA LEU A 105 25.06 10.31 19.17
C LEU A 105 26.29 11.16 18.81
N THR A 106 26.10 12.28 18.10
CA THR A 106 27.21 13.23 17.82
C THR A 106 27.81 13.83 19.09
N GLY A 107 26.99 14.12 20.11
CA GLY A 107 27.48 14.58 21.41
C GLY A 107 28.39 13.55 22.08
N VAL A 108 27.98 12.28 22.08
CA VAL A 108 28.79 11.17 22.63
C VAL A 108 30.08 10.95 21.83
N GLU A 109 30.06 11.12 20.51
CA GLU A 109 31.25 11.05 19.66
C GLU A 109 32.27 12.14 20.01
N ASN A 110 31.82 13.39 20.19
CA ASN A 110 32.67 14.50 20.61
C ASN A 110 33.29 14.24 22.00
N GLU A 111 32.50 13.79 22.98
CA GLU A 111 33.00 13.45 24.31
C GLU A 111 34.04 12.31 24.26
N LYS A 112 33.86 11.32 23.38
CA LYS A 112 34.85 10.25 23.20
C LYS A 112 36.16 10.79 22.63
N GLU A 113 36.10 11.71 21.67
CA GLU A 113 37.29 12.35 21.11
C GLU A 113 38.04 13.15 22.19
N GLU A 114 37.32 13.93 22.99
CA GLU A 114 37.89 14.67 24.14
C GLU A 114 38.55 13.75 25.16
N LEU A 115 37.87 12.67 25.56
CA LEU A 115 38.41 11.67 26.49
C LEU A 115 39.62 10.93 25.90
N HIS A 116 39.63 10.65 24.60
CA HIS A 116 40.76 10.02 23.92
C HIS A 116 41.99 10.94 23.90
N ASN A 117 41.78 12.23 23.59
CA ASN A 117 42.83 13.25 23.62
C ASN A 117 43.39 13.41 25.05
N LEU A 118 42.53 13.47 26.06
CA LEU A 118 42.93 13.53 27.47
C LEU A 118 43.73 12.29 27.88
N THR A 119 43.24 11.09 27.54
CA THR A 119 43.94 9.82 27.84
C THR A 119 45.32 9.78 27.21
N THR A 120 45.44 10.27 25.96
CA THR A 120 46.72 10.37 25.25
C THR A 120 47.68 11.36 25.92
N LEU A 121 47.17 12.50 26.41
CA LEU A 121 47.97 13.49 27.14
C LEU A 121 48.46 12.92 28.48
N LEU A 122 47.58 12.27 29.25
CA LEU A 122 47.91 11.63 30.52
C LEU A 122 48.96 10.53 30.33
N GLN A 123 48.84 9.74 29.25
CA GLN A 123 49.83 8.72 28.88
C GLN A 123 51.21 9.33 28.60
N LYS A 124 51.29 10.41 27.83
CA LYS A 124 52.55 11.13 27.55
C LYS A 124 53.18 11.69 28.83
N SER A 125 52.38 12.31 29.69
CA SER A 125 52.87 12.86 30.97
C SER A 125 53.39 11.76 31.91
N LEU A 126 52.73 10.60 31.94
CA LEU A 126 53.23 9.42 32.67
C LEU A 126 54.56 8.90 32.11
N GLU A 127 54.72 8.87 30.78
CA GLU A 127 55.98 8.47 30.13
C GLU A 127 57.11 9.45 30.48
N GLU A 128 56.87 10.76 30.43
CA GLU A 128 57.84 11.79 30.82
C GLU A 128 58.26 11.65 32.28
N LEU A 129 57.30 11.52 33.21
CA LEU A 129 57.59 11.28 34.63
C LEU A 129 58.33 9.97 34.87
N SER A 130 58.03 8.92 34.09
CA SER A 130 58.76 7.65 34.19
C SER A 130 60.22 7.78 33.75
N GLN A 131 60.48 8.58 32.70
CA GLN A 131 61.83 8.89 32.25
C GLN A 131 62.55 9.75 33.28
N GLU A 132 61.88 10.74 33.86
CA GLU A 132 62.44 11.57 34.92
C GLU A 132 62.79 10.75 36.17
N LYS A 133 61.88 9.87 36.61
CA LYS A 133 62.14 8.89 37.68
C LYS A 133 63.40 8.07 37.39
N LYS A 134 63.54 7.57 36.17
CA LYS A 134 64.73 6.79 35.75
C LYS A 134 66.00 7.62 35.85
N ARG A 135 65.99 8.87 35.37
CA ARG A 135 67.13 9.81 35.49
C ARG A 135 67.47 10.12 36.96
N THR A 136 66.48 10.31 37.82
CA THR A 136 66.72 10.56 39.26
C THR A 136 67.34 9.34 39.96
N LEU A 137 66.91 8.13 39.60
CA LEU A 137 67.49 6.89 40.12
C LEU A 137 68.93 6.65 39.62
N GLU A 138 69.24 6.99 38.37
CA GLU A 138 70.59 6.94 37.81
C GLU A 138 71.52 7.92 38.56
N LEU A 139 71.08 9.16 38.78
CA LEU A 139 71.82 10.15 39.57
C LEU A 139 72.08 9.70 41.02
N LEU A 140 71.10 9.04 41.66
CA LEU A 140 71.28 8.46 43.00
C LEU A 140 72.28 7.29 43.01
N ARG A 141 72.30 6.47 41.95
CA ARG A 141 73.24 5.36 41.78
C ARG A 141 74.67 5.87 41.60
N ASP A 142 74.87 6.83 40.71
CA ASP A 142 76.17 7.41 40.39
C ASP A 142 76.77 8.08 41.64
N ARG A 143 75.96 8.81 42.41
CA ARG A 143 76.40 9.39 43.70
C ARG A 143 76.74 8.35 44.75
N GLY A 144 75.98 7.25 44.83
CA GLY A 144 76.29 6.13 45.73
C GLY A 144 77.61 5.44 45.38
N GLN A 145 77.99 5.43 44.10
CA GLN A 145 79.30 4.96 43.63
C GLN A 145 80.42 5.97 43.92
N ASP A 146 80.20 7.27 43.70
CA ASP A 146 81.17 8.33 44.02
C ASP A 146 81.54 8.36 45.51
N VAL A 147 80.56 8.13 46.40
CA VAL A 147 80.79 8.04 47.86
C VAL A 147 81.53 6.75 48.25
N ALA A 148 81.42 5.68 47.45
CA ALA A 148 82.14 4.42 47.65
C ALA A 148 83.58 4.44 47.09
N GLU A 149 83.85 5.19 46.03
CA GLU A 149 85.18 5.36 45.43
C GLU A 149 86.01 6.48 46.11
N THR A 150 85.37 7.53 46.62
CA THR A 150 86.06 8.63 47.34
C THR A 150 86.04 8.37 48.84
N GLY A 151 86.98 7.54 49.31
CA GLY A 151 87.12 7.18 50.72
C GLY A 151 87.09 8.40 51.66
N SER A 152 86.18 8.34 52.63
CA SER A 152 86.20 8.99 53.95
C SER A 152 87.38 9.93 54.22
N ASP A 153 87.25 11.22 53.89
CA ASP A 153 87.91 12.29 54.65
C ASP A 153 87.40 13.67 54.22
N ARG A 154 86.26 14.10 54.78
CA ARG A 154 86.03 15.48 55.18
C ARG A 154 84.88 15.58 56.18
N ARG A 155 85.31 15.70 57.43
CA ARG A 155 84.57 16.24 58.57
C ARG A 155 83.96 17.61 58.21
N ALA A 156 82.75 17.86 58.75
CA ALA A 156 82.10 19.16 58.91
C ALA A 156 81.43 19.82 57.69
N SER A 157 80.12 19.57 57.54
CA SER A 157 79.14 20.64 57.30
C SER A 157 77.77 20.14 57.79
N LEU A 158 77.41 20.56 59.00
CA LEU A 158 76.04 20.50 59.52
C LEU A 158 75.33 21.75 58.99
N ASP A 159 74.12 21.55 58.49
CA ASP A 159 73.18 22.51 57.89
C ASP A 159 73.68 23.20 56.60
N SER A 160 73.05 23.04 55.44
CA SER A 160 71.65 22.75 55.11
C SER A 160 71.62 22.15 53.70
N GLN A 161 70.75 21.16 53.47
CA GLN A 161 70.55 20.41 52.21
C GLN A 161 71.57 19.30 51.93
N ASN A 162 71.33 18.13 52.53
CA ASN A 162 71.94 16.88 52.08
C ASN A 162 71.32 16.51 50.71
N PRO A 163 72.07 16.59 49.58
CA PRO A 163 71.47 16.51 48.24
C PRO A 163 70.87 15.13 47.92
N GLU A 164 71.29 14.10 48.64
CA GLU A 164 70.74 12.74 48.55
C GLU A 164 69.33 12.63 49.16
N VAL A 165 69.09 13.30 50.30
CA VAL A 165 67.76 13.41 50.92
C VAL A 165 66.81 14.20 50.02
N GLN A 166 67.33 15.22 49.33
CA GLN A 166 66.56 16.02 48.37
C GLN A 166 66.19 15.21 47.12
N LEU A 167 67.10 14.40 46.58
CA LEU A 167 66.82 13.49 45.46
C LEU A 167 65.83 12.38 45.85
N GLN A 168 65.90 11.84 47.07
CA GLN A 168 64.88 10.92 47.59
C GLN A 168 63.50 11.57 47.72
N GLY A 169 63.43 12.82 48.22
CA GLY A 169 62.18 13.58 48.28
C GLY A 169 61.58 13.84 46.90
N ASN A 170 62.42 14.20 45.91
CA ASN A 170 61.99 14.37 44.52
C ASN A 170 61.45 13.05 43.93
N LEU A 171 62.10 11.92 44.23
CA LEU A 171 61.64 10.60 43.79
C LEU A 171 60.25 10.27 44.36
N GLN A 172 60.04 10.49 45.66
CA GLN A 172 58.74 10.29 46.30
C GLN A 172 57.66 11.19 45.67
N GLN A 173 57.99 12.45 45.39
CA GLN A 173 57.07 13.38 44.73
C GLN A 173 56.72 12.97 43.30
N ILE A 174 57.69 12.46 42.52
CA ILE A 174 57.45 11.91 41.18
C ILE A 174 56.52 10.69 41.26
N GLU A 175 56.74 9.80 42.22
CA GLU A 175 55.88 8.62 42.42
C GLU A 175 54.44 8.98 42.84
N GLU A 176 54.27 9.99 43.68
CA GLU A 176 52.93 10.52 44.03
C GLU A 176 52.22 11.13 42.83
N ARG A 177 52.91 11.95 42.04
CA ARG A 177 52.36 12.53 40.81
C ARG A 177 51.98 11.45 39.79
N MET A 178 52.83 10.44 39.60
CA MET A 178 52.51 9.29 38.75
C MET A 178 51.26 8.53 39.24
N ARG A 179 51.13 8.31 40.56
CA ARG A 179 49.91 7.69 41.12
C ARG A 179 48.66 8.53 40.86
N GLY A 180 48.75 9.85 40.99
CA GLY A 180 47.65 10.77 40.68
C GLY A 180 47.21 10.68 39.21
N LEU A 181 48.16 10.78 38.28
CA LEU A 181 47.88 10.69 36.84
C LEU A 181 47.35 9.33 36.41
N LEU A 182 47.84 8.23 37.01
CA LEU A 182 47.30 6.89 36.74
C LEU A 182 45.82 6.80 37.12
N LYS A 183 45.44 7.37 38.27
CA LYS A 183 44.04 7.40 38.72
C LYS A 183 43.17 8.25 37.80
N GLU A 184 43.65 9.41 37.36
CA GLU A 184 42.93 10.25 36.38
C GLU A 184 42.76 9.54 35.03
N LYS A 185 43.80 8.82 34.59
CA LYS A 185 43.76 8.03 33.36
C LYS A 185 42.72 6.90 33.46
N GLU A 186 42.71 6.16 34.56
CA GLU A 186 41.73 5.10 34.81
C GLU A 186 40.29 5.64 34.78
N GLN A 187 40.06 6.81 35.40
CA GLN A 187 38.76 7.48 35.37
C GLN A 187 38.35 7.93 33.95
N ALA A 188 39.30 8.42 33.15
CA ALA A 188 39.03 8.80 31.76
C ALA A 188 38.69 7.56 30.91
N GLU A 189 39.38 6.44 31.11
CA GLU A 189 39.11 5.16 30.43
C GLU A 189 37.76 4.55 30.84
N GLU A 190 37.35 4.67 32.11
CA GLU A 190 36.02 4.24 32.57
C GLU A 190 34.92 5.05 31.89
N ARG A 191 35.04 6.38 31.83
CA ARG A 191 34.10 7.25 31.10
C ARG A 191 34.04 6.91 29.62
N LEU A 192 35.17 6.59 29.00
CA LEU A 192 35.22 6.19 27.59
C LEU A 192 34.40 4.91 27.36
N LYS A 193 34.55 3.91 28.24
CA LYS A 193 33.76 2.66 28.19
C LYS A 193 32.27 2.90 28.40
N GLU A 194 31.88 3.83 29.27
CA GLU A 194 30.49 4.23 29.45
C GLU A 194 29.92 4.88 28.18
N ASN A 195 30.67 5.80 27.56
CA ASN A 195 30.27 6.43 26.31
C ASN A 195 30.22 5.44 25.13
N GLU A 196 31.06 4.41 25.11
CA GLU A 196 30.93 3.31 24.16
C GLU A 196 29.61 2.56 24.31
N LYS A 197 29.19 2.26 25.54
CA LYS A 197 27.90 1.61 25.80
C LYS A 197 26.73 2.51 25.40
N ARG A 198 26.77 3.80 25.76
CA ARG A 198 25.74 4.78 25.37
C ARG A 198 25.63 4.91 23.86
N ALA A 199 26.75 5.00 23.14
CA ALA A 199 26.74 5.07 21.68
C ALA A 199 26.12 3.83 21.02
N LYS A 200 26.33 2.63 21.57
CA LYS A 200 25.69 1.40 21.06
C LYS A 200 24.17 1.46 21.18
N VAL A 201 23.66 1.87 22.35
CA VAL A 201 22.21 2.02 22.57
C VAL A 201 21.61 3.06 21.62
N LEU A 202 22.24 4.23 21.49
CA LEU A 202 21.77 5.28 20.57
C LEU A 202 21.81 4.82 19.10
N GLN A 203 22.79 4.00 18.71
CA GLN A 203 22.86 3.43 17.37
C GLN A 203 21.74 2.42 17.11
N GLU A 204 21.40 1.58 18.09
CA GLU A 204 20.25 0.67 18.02
C GLU A 204 18.92 1.43 17.91
N GLU A 205 18.74 2.50 18.70
CA GLU A 205 17.57 3.39 18.61
C GLU A 205 17.46 4.06 17.24
N ARG A 206 18.58 4.56 16.71
CA ARG A 206 18.62 5.17 15.37
C ARG A 206 18.21 4.18 14.29
N GLU A 207 18.70 2.95 14.34
CA GLU A 207 18.33 1.89 13.39
C GLU A 207 16.85 1.52 13.50
N PHE A 208 16.32 1.46 14.72
CA PHE A 208 14.90 1.24 14.98
C PHE A 208 14.04 2.34 14.33
N TYR A 209 14.28 3.61 14.65
CA TYR A 209 13.52 4.73 14.08
C TYR A 209 13.69 4.83 12.57
N SER A 210 14.88 4.54 12.03
CA SER A 210 15.11 4.52 10.58
C SER A 210 14.27 3.43 9.89
N SER A 211 14.16 2.24 10.49
CA SER A 211 13.34 1.16 9.94
C SER A 211 11.84 1.49 9.99
N GLN A 212 11.39 2.13 11.08
CA GLN A 212 10.01 2.58 11.25
C GLN A 212 9.65 3.67 10.25
N ALA A 213 10.51 4.68 10.08
CA ALA A 213 10.33 5.75 9.09
C ALA A 213 10.23 5.19 7.67
N GLN A 214 11.06 4.19 7.33
CA GLN A 214 11.01 3.52 6.03
C GLN A 214 9.68 2.77 5.82
N ALA A 215 9.19 2.05 6.84
CA ALA A 215 7.92 1.34 6.77
C ALA A 215 6.73 2.29 6.60
N LEU A 216 6.67 3.38 7.38
CA LEU A 216 5.65 4.43 7.26
C LEU A 216 5.68 5.09 5.88
N GLN A 217 6.88 5.41 5.37
CA GLN A 217 7.04 5.98 4.04
C GLN A 217 6.53 5.02 2.95
N GLN A 218 6.83 3.73 3.04
CA GLN A 218 6.32 2.72 2.11
C GLN A 218 4.79 2.65 2.16
N SER A 219 4.19 2.63 3.36
CA SER A 219 2.74 2.62 3.53
C SER A 219 2.08 3.84 2.90
N LEU A 220 2.61 5.05 3.14
CA LEU A 220 2.10 6.28 2.53
C LEU A 220 2.21 6.27 0.99
N THR A 221 3.33 5.77 0.45
CA THR A 221 3.49 5.66 -1.01
C THR A 221 2.50 4.68 -1.63
N GLN A 222 2.27 3.53 -0.99
CA GLN A 222 1.30 2.54 -1.46
C GLN A 222 -0.12 3.11 -1.43
N LEU A 223 -0.52 3.71 -0.30
CA LEU A 223 -1.86 4.31 -0.14
C LEU A 223 -2.11 5.43 -1.15
N THR A 224 -1.09 6.23 -1.45
CA THR A 224 -1.17 7.28 -2.47
C THR A 224 -1.34 6.71 -3.86
N ALA A 225 -0.62 5.63 -4.20
CA ALA A 225 -0.76 4.96 -5.48
C ALA A 225 -2.14 4.29 -5.63
N ASP A 226 -2.63 3.63 -4.59
CA ASP A 226 -3.96 3.01 -4.58
C ASP A 226 -5.06 4.06 -4.75
N LYS A 227 -4.95 5.20 -4.04
CA LYS A 227 -5.86 6.35 -4.22
C LYS A 227 -5.85 6.83 -5.67
N GLN A 228 -4.68 7.13 -6.24
CA GLN A 228 -4.58 7.61 -7.62
C GLN A 228 -5.19 6.63 -8.61
N HIS A 229 -4.94 5.33 -8.42
CA HIS A 229 -5.51 4.30 -9.26
C HIS A 229 -7.04 4.29 -9.20
N THR A 230 -7.64 4.34 -8.01
CA THR A 230 -9.11 4.39 -7.86
C THR A 230 -9.71 5.69 -8.42
N GLU A 231 -9.02 6.82 -8.30
CA GLU A 231 -9.45 8.10 -8.89
C GLU A 231 -9.41 8.05 -10.42
N GLU A 232 -8.40 7.42 -11.01
CA GLU A 232 -8.29 7.21 -12.46
C GLU A 232 -9.38 6.27 -12.98
N GLU A 233 -9.67 5.17 -12.27
CA GLU A 233 -10.76 4.25 -12.60
C GLU A 233 -12.12 4.97 -12.55
N LEU A 234 -12.40 5.71 -11.47
CA LEU A 234 -13.62 6.48 -11.33
C LEU A 234 -13.76 7.52 -12.45
N LYS A 235 -12.67 8.21 -12.79
CA LYS A 235 -12.66 9.20 -13.87
C LYS A 235 -12.98 8.55 -15.22
N ALA A 236 -12.38 7.40 -15.53
CA ALA A 236 -12.66 6.66 -16.76
C ALA A 236 -14.13 6.20 -16.84
N GLU A 237 -14.69 5.76 -15.71
CA GLU A 237 -16.09 5.38 -15.62
C GLU A 237 -17.03 6.58 -15.80
N MET A 238 -16.70 7.73 -15.19
CA MET A 238 -17.42 8.99 -15.39
C MET A 238 -17.38 9.44 -16.86
N GLU A 239 -16.23 9.39 -17.52
CA GLU A 239 -16.08 9.73 -18.93
C GLU A 239 -16.92 8.80 -19.83
N SER A 240 -16.89 7.49 -19.54
CA SER A 240 -17.73 6.50 -20.23
C SER A 240 -19.22 6.78 -20.03
N ARG A 241 -19.63 7.12 -18.81
CA ARG A 241 -21.02 7.47 -18.50
C ARG A 241 -21.49 8.72 -19.25
N VAL A 242 -20.68 9.79 -19.27
CA VAL A 242 -21.00 11.01 -20.01
C VAL A 242 -21.16 10.72 -21.51
N GLU A 243 -20.30 9.87 -22.07
CA GLU A 243 -20.39 9.48 -23.48
C GLU A 243 -21.63 8.62 -23.78
N LEU A 244 -22.05 7.76 -22.84
CA LEU A 244 -23.31 7.03 -22.94
C LEU A 244 -24.53 7.96 -22.87
N GLU A 245 -24.55 8.92 -21.93
CA GLU A 245 -25.61 9.92 -21.82
C GLU A 245 -25.71 10.78 -23.09
N ARG A 246 -24.57 11.16 -23.66
CA ARG A 246 -24.51 11.88 -24.94
C ARG A 246 -25.11 11.07 -26.09
N ARG A 247 -24.79 9.77 -26.17
CA ARG A 247 -25.33 8.87 -27.20
C ARG A 247 -26.82 8.63 -27.02
N LEU A 248 -27.29 8.44 -25.79
CA LEU A 248 -28.71 8.30 -25.47
C LEU A 248 -29.48 9.53 -25.93
N LYS A 249 -29.00 10.72 -25.61
CA LYS A 249 -29.64 11.98 -26.02
C LYS A 249 -29.75 12.13 -27.54
N LEU A 250 -28.72 11.76 -28.30
CA LEU A 250 -28.78 11.77 -29.76
C LEU A 250 -29.82 10.78 -30.31
N ALA A 251 -29.98 9.61 -29.68
CA ALA A 251 -31.00 8.65 -30.05
C ALA A 251 -32.41 9.18 -29.71
N GLU A 252 -32.59 9.83 -28.56
CA GLU A 252 -33.85 10.50 -28.20
C GLU A 252 -34.23 11.60 -29.19
N GLU A 253 -33.27 12.46 -29.57
CA GLU A 253 -33.47 13.50 -30.59
C GLU A 253 -33.85 12.90 -31.96
N ALA A 254 -33.15 11.85 -32.40
CA ALA A 254 -33.47 11.15 -33.65
C ALA A 254 -34.87 10.49 -33.64
N LEU A 255 -35.31 9.95 -32.49
CA LEU A 255 -36.68 9.44 -32.34
C LEU A 255 -37.71 10.56 -32.43
N GLN A 256 -37.44 11.69 -31.77
CA GLN A 256 -38.33 12.84 -31.77
C GLN A 256 -38.47 13.45 -33.17
N ASP A 257 -37.35 13.56 -33.91
CA ASP A 257 -37.34 14.05 -35.30
C ASP A 257 -38.10 13.10 -36.23
N LEU A 258 -37.96 11.78 -36.02
CA LEU A 258 -38.71 10.77 -36.77
C LEU A 258 -40.23 10.88 -36.52
N GLU A 259 -40.63 11.04 -35.26
CA GLU A 259 -42.04 11.22 -34.88
C GLU A 259 -42.62 12.48 -35.54
N GLN A 260 -41.91 13.60 -35.48
CA GLN A 260 -42.33 14.84 -36.13
C GLN A 260 -42.41 14.70 -37.65
N GLY A 261 -41.44 14.01 -38.26
CA GLY A 261 -41.40 13.75 -39.69
C GLY A 261 -42.56 12.88 -40.18
N LEU A 262 -42.93 11.85 -39.41
CA LEU A 262 -44.05 10.95 -39.69
C LEU A 262 -45.42 11.62 -39.49
N ASN A 263 -45.52 12.52 -38.52
CA ASN A 263 -46.76 13.26 -38.24
C ASN A 263 -46.98 14.47 -39.17
N ALA A 264 -45.99 14.84 -39.99
CA ALA A 264 -46.11 15.94 -40.92
C ALA A 264 -46.96 15.57 -42.15
N ILE A 265 -47.89 16.46 -42.53
CA ILE A 265 -48.80 16.25 -43.67
C ILE A 265 -48.06 16.39 -45.03
N GLU A 266 -46.93 17.11 -45.06
CA GLU A 266 -46.14 17.35 -46.27
C GLU A 266 -44.87 16.50 -46.29
N HIS A 267 -44.77 15.56 -47.24
CA HIS A 267 -43.56 14.78 -47.48
C HIS A 267 -42.69 15.46 -48.54
N THR A 268 -41.59 16.06 -48.10
CA THR A 268 -40.55 16.59 -48.97
C THR A 268 -39.39 15.61 -49.04
N HIS A 269 -38.75 15.50 -50.21
CA HIS A 269 -37.60 14.61 -50.39
C HIS A 269 -36.47 14.89 -49.36
N GLU A 270 -36.25 16.14 -48.98
CA GLU A 270 -35.26 16.48 -47.94
C GLU A 270 -35.63 15.99 -46.54
N ARG A 271 -36.92 15.88 -46.22
CA ARG A 271 -37.41 15.37 -44.94
C ARG A 271 -37.30 13.84 -44.90
N ASP A 272 -37.62 13.18 -46.00
CA ASP A 272 -37.46 11.72 -46.14
C ASP A 272 -35.98 11.30 -46.01
N GLU A 273 -35.04 12.09 -46.57
CA GLU A 273 -33.60 11.84 -46.41
C GLU A 273 -33.11 12.07 -44.98
N ARG A 274 -33.63 13.07 -44.26
CA ARG A 274 -33.33 13.26 -42.83
C ARG A 274 -33.82 12.09 -41.99
N MET A 275 -35.07 11.69 -42.18
CA MET A 275 -35.66 10.53 -41.48
C MET A 275 -34.88 9.24 -41.73
N LYS A 276 -34.36 9.02 -42.95
CA LYS A 276 -33.46 7.88 -43.22
C LYS A 276 -32.16 7.95 -42.42
N GLY A 277 -31.61 9.15 -42.26
CA GLY A 277 -30.46 9.42 -41.39
C GLY A 277 -30.76 9.07 -39.94
N ASP A 278 -31.91 9.51 -39.42
CA ASP A 278 -32.35 9.26 -38.04
C ASP A 278 -32.59 7.77 -37.78
N VAL A 279 -33.25 7.07 -38.70
CA VAL A 279 -33.40 5.59 -38.65
C VAL A 279 -32.04 4.90 -38.64
N SER A 280 -31.07 5.40 -39.41
CA SER A 280 -29.72 4.82 -39.45
C SER A 280 -28.97 5.03 -38.13
N HIS A 281 -29.08 6.22 -37.51
CA HIS A 281 -28.52 6.50 -36.18
C HIS A 281 -29.14 5.61 -35.10
N LEU A 282 -30.47 5.47 -35.10
CA LEU A 282 -31.17 4.59 -34.15
C LEU A 282 -30.78 3.14 -34.31
N ARG A 283 -30.65 2.67 -35.56
CA ARG A 283 -30.18 1.31 -35.83
C ARG A 283 -28.79 1.07 -35.25
N MET A 284 -27.84 1.99 -35.44
CA MET A 284 -26.50 1.87 -34.86
C MET A 284 -26.54 1.85 -33.33
N PHE A 285 -27.34 2.72 -32.71
CA PHE A 285 -27.51 2.77 -31.26
C PHE A 285 -28.01 1.42 -30.70
N PHE A 286 -29.05 0.84 -31.30
CA PHE A 286 -29.57 -0.47 -30.85
C PHE A 286 -28.61 -1.63 -31.14
N GLU A 287 -27.89 -1.62 -32.27
CA GLU A 287 -26.84 -2.60 -32.55
C GLU A 287 -25.73 -2.57 -31.47
N GLU A 288 -25.33 -1.39 -31.02
CA GLU A 288 -24.41 -1.22 -29.88
C GLU A 288 -25.00 -1.75 -28.57
N CYS A 289 -26.25 -1.41 -28.23
CA CYS A 289 -26.91 -1.92 -27.02
C CYS A 289 -26.99 -3.45 -27.00
N ILE A 290 -27.30 -4.07 -28.14
CA ILE A 290 -27.33 -5.53 -28.29
C ILE A 290 -25.95 -6.11 -28.02
N CYS A 291 -24.89 -5.52 -28.59
CA CYS A 291 -23.52 -5.99 -28.37
C CYS A 291 -23.13 -5.92 -26.88
N VAL A 292 -23.48 -4.84 -26.19
CA VAL A 292 -23.23 -4.69 -24.74
C VAL A 292 -24.00 -5.76 -23.94
N ALA A 293 -25.29 -5.92 -24.21
CA ALA A 293 -26.12 -6.93 -23.53
C ALA A 293 -25.61 -8.37 -23.75
N GLU A 294 -25.10 -8.68 -24.96
CA GLU A 294 -24.46 -9.96 -25.23
C GLU A 294 -23.19 -10.18 -24.42
N ILE A 295 -22.38 -9.14 -24.21
CA ILE A 295 -21.17 -9.21 -23.40
C ILE A 295 -21.55 -9.41 -21.93
N GLU A 296 -22.53 -8.68 -21.42
CA GLU A 296 -23.05 -8.81 -20.06
C GLU A 296 -23.61 -10.21 -19.80
N ALA A 297 -24.39 -10.77 -20.72
CA ALA A 297 -24.89 -12.14 -20.62
C ALA A 297 -23.75 -13.18 -20.56
N LYS A 298 -22.61 -12.89 -21.20
CA LYS A 298 -21.40 -13.75 -21.17
C LYS A 298 -20.53 -13.51 -19.93
N LEU A 299 -20.74 -12.43 -19.18
CA LEU A 299 -19.91 -12.02 -18.05
C LEU A 299 -19.73 -13.11 -16.97
N PRO A 300 -20.77 -13.84 -16.53
CA PRO A 300 -20.60 -14.92 -15.55
C PRO A 300 -19.65 -16.04 -16.02
N SER A 301 -19.65 -16.33 -17.32
CA SER A 301 -18.76 -17.33 -17.91
C SER A 301 -17.33 -16.82 -18.04
N ILE A 302 -17.16 -15.54 -18.43
CA ILE A 302 -15.86 -14.87 -18.49
C ILE A 302 -15.21 -14.84 -17.10
N MET A 303 -15.96 -14.45 -16.06
CA MET A 303 -15.49 -14.43 -14.67
C MET A 303 -15.11 -15.82 -14.18
N LYS A 304 -15.95 -16.84 -14.44
CA LYS A 304 -15.65 -18.23 -14.09
C LYS A 304 -14.33 -18.72 -14.71
N ASN A 305 -14.07 -18.34 -15.97
CA ASN A 305 -12.82 -18.68 -16.66
C ASN A 305 -11.61 -17.94 -16.09
N ALA A 306 -11.74 -16.66 -15.74
CA ALA A 306 -10.69 -15.89 -15.09
C ALA A 306 -10.28 -16.51 -13.74
N VAL A 307 -11.26 -16.85 -12.89
CA VAL A 307 -11.02 -17.53 -11.61
C VAL A 307 -10.32 -18.89 -11.83
N TYR A 308 -10.75 -19.66 -12.84
CA TYR A 308 -10.10 -20.92 -13.17
C TYR A 308 -8.64 -20.74 -13.59
N LEU A 309 -8.34 -19.73 -14.44
CA LEU A 309 -6.98 -19.40 -14.88
C LEU A 309 -6.08 -19.00 -13.70
N HIS A 310 -6.56 -18.13 -12.80
CA HIS A 310 -5.84 -17.76 -11.58
C HIS A 310 -5.58 -18.96 -10.67
N LYS A 311 -6.58 -19.82 -10.49
CA LYS A 311 -6.46 -21.06 -9.70
C LYS A 311 -5.46 -22.04 -10.32
N ALA A 312 -5.46 -22.17 -11.65
CA ALA A 312 -4.50 -22.99 -12.38
C ALA A 312 -3.08 -22.41 -12.33
N ALA A 313 -2.93 -21.09 -12.42
CA ALA A 313 -1.63 -20.41 -12.28
C ALA A 313 -1.07 -20.56 -10.86
N ALA A 314 -1.90 -20.37 -9.82
CA ALA A 314 -1.51 -20.57 -8.42
C ALA A 314 -1.06 -22.02 -8.16
N ARG A 315 -1.75 -23.03 -8.73
CA ARG A 315 -1.33 -24.43 -8.67
C ARG A 315 0.01 -24.67 -9.36
N ARG A 316 0.22 -24.09 -10.55
CA ARG A 316 1.51 -24.17 -11.27
C ARG A 316 2.65 -23.55 -10.47
N ILE A 317 2.45 -22.37 -9.87
CA ILE A 317 3.46 -21.72 -9.01
C ILE A 317 3.79 -22.60 -7.81
N LYS A 318 2.78 -23.17 -7.12
CA LYS A 318 3.00 -24.09 -6.00
C LYS A 318 3.76 -25.35 -6.45
N SER A 319 3.38 -25.95 -7.58
CA SER A 319 4.05 -27.13 -8.14
C SER A 319 5.52 -26.82 -8.49
N CYS A 320 5.81 -25.70 -9.15
CA CYS A 320 7.17 -25.24 -9.42
C CYS A 320 7.99 -25.01 -8.14
N ARG A 321 7.38 -24.48 -7.08
CA ARG A 321 8.04 -24.33 -5.76
C ARG A 321 8.37 -25.69 -5.14
N ILE A 322 7.46 -26.66 -5.23
CA ILE A 322 7.68 -28.02 -4.72
C ILE A 322 8.79 -28.73 -5.53
N GLN A 323 8.76 -28.62 -6.86
CA GLN A 323 9.79 -29.19 -7.73
C GLN A 323 11.16 -28.54 -7.50
N ARG A 324 11.23 -27.22 -7.28
CA ARG A 324 12.49 -26.55 -6.88
C ARG A 324 12.99 -27.01 -5.51
N ARG A 325 12.12 -27.24 -4.53
CA ARG A 325 12.50 -27.80 -3.22
C ARG A 325 12.99 -29.24 -3.33
N ALA A 326 12.28 -30.09 -4.08
CA ALA A 326 12.66 -31.48 -4.32
C ALA A 326 14.00 -31.58 -5.09
N SER A 327 14.19 -30.71 -6.09
CA SER A 327 15.46 -30.57 -6.81
C SER A 327 16.58 -30.12 -5.87
N ARG A 328 16.39 -29.07 -5.05
CA ARG A 328 17.39 -28.65 -4.06
C ARG A 328 17.74 -29.76 -3.06
N GLN A 329 16.77 -30.54 -2.60
CA GLN A 329 17.01 -31.70 -1.74
C GLN A 329 17.77 -32.82 -2.46
N HIS A 330 17.51 -33.04 -3.74
CA HIS A 330 18.28 -33.95 -4.59
C HIS A 330 19.72 -33.47 -4.79
N TRP A 331 19.95 -32.17 -5.03
CA TRP A 331 21.29 -31.57 -5.07
C TRP A 331 22.04 -31.71 -3.75
N CYS A 332 21.39 -31.48 -2.59
CA CYS A 332 22.00 -31.72 -1.28
C CYS A 332 22.33 -33.20 -1.04
N LYS A 333 21.52 -34.14 -1.54
CA LYS A 333 21.80 -35.59 -1.49
C LYS A 333 22.96 -36.00 -2.39
N CYS A 334 23.10 -35.42 -3.58
CA CYS A 334 24.26 -35.65 -4.44
C CYS A 334 25.55 -35.06 -3.83
N TYR A 335 25.49 -33.89 -3.20
CA TYR A 335 26.66 -33.32 -2.50
C TYR A 335 27.10 -34.15 -1.28
N THR A 336 26.16 -34.69 -0.51
CA THR A 336 26.49 -35.60 0.60
C THR A 336 26.98 -36.96 0.11
N SER A 337 26.45 -37.49 -1.00
CA SER A 337 26.96 -38.72 -1.60
C SER A 337 28.37 -38.57 -2.20
N VAL A 338 28.71 -37.40 -2.75
CA VAL A 338 30.07 -37.13 -3.26
C VAL A 338 31.08 -36.96 -2.11
N HIS A 339 30.69 -36.38 -0.97
CA HIS A 339 31.55 -36.32 0.22
C HIS A 339 31.69 -37.65 0.97
N VAL A 340 30.72 -38.56 0.87
CA VAL A 340 30.83 -39.91 1.44
C VAL A 340 31.73 -40.80 0.57
N CYS A 341 31.73 -40.64 -0.77
CA CYS A 341 32.65 -41.38 -1.63
C CYS A 341 34.12 -40.94 -1.51
N THR A 342 34.41 -39.67 -1.19
CA THR A 342 35.80 -39.21 -1.00
C THR A 342 36.41 -39.59 0.36
N HIS A 343 35.60 -39.97 1.34
CA HIS A 343 36.11 -40.41 2.65
C HIS A 343 36.35 -41.92 2.77
N ASP A 344 35.76 -42.74 1.89
CA ASP A 344 35.94 -44.20 1.92
C ASP A 344 37.12 -44.70 1.06
N GLU A 345 37.62 -43.89 0.12
CA GLU A 345 38.84 -44.23 -0.65
C GLU A 345 40.15 -43.85 0.07
N SER A 346 40.13 -42.89 1.00
CA SER A 346 41.33 -42.49 1.75
C SER A 346 41.66 -43.44 2.92
N LEU A 347 40.68 -44.22 3.39
CA LEU A 347 40.85 -45.20 4.48
C LEU A 347 41.21 -46.62 4.00
N ARG A 348 41.19 -46.89 2.69
CA ARG A 348 41.61 -48.18 2.10
C ARG A 348 43.05 -48.22 1.60
N LEU A 349 43.77 -47.09 1.57
CA LEU A 349 45.17 -47.03 1.08
C LEU A 349 46.23 -46.93 2.20
N SER A 350 45.85 -47.04 3.47
CA SER A 350 46.77 -46.91 4.62
C SER A 350 46.83 -48.16 5.53
N LYS A 351 46.42 -49.34 5.03
CA LYS A 351 46.41 -50.58 5.82
C LYS A 351 47.08 -51.82 5.20
N ASP A 352 47.65 -51.71 4.00
CA ASP A 352 48.21 -52.90 3.29
C ASP A 352 49.74 -52.91 3.15
N HIS A 353 50.49 -52.36 4.11
CA HIS A 353 51.95 -52.54 4.16
C HIS A 353 52.46 -52.77 5.59
N SER A 354 52.12 -53.94 6.15
CA SER A 354 52.95 -54.56 7.20
C SER A 354 52.55 -56.03 7.38
N TRP A 355 53.56 -56.89 7.53
CA TRP A 355 53.52 -58.34 7.84
C TRP A 355 53.51 -59.31 6.65
N SER A 356 54.73 -59.49 6.16
CA SER A 356 55.28 -60.61 5.43
C SER A 356 55.06 -61.98 6.12
N ILE A 357 54.82 -62.98 5.28
CA ILE A 357 55.47 -64.31 5.25
C ILE A 357 55.26 -65.23 6.48
N THR A 358 54.46 -66.26 6.26
CA THR A 358 54.75 -67.63 6.71
C THR A 358 54.26 -68.61 5.63
N GLU A 359 55.24 -69.35 5.11
CA GLU A 359 55.28 -70.68 4.44
C GLU A 359 54.02 -71.59 4.48
N ILE A 360 53.76 -72.59 3.62
CA ILE A 360 54.33 -73.19 2.38
C ILE A 360 53.25 -74.17 1.86
N SER A 361 52.98 -74.22 0.55
CA SER A 361 52.79 -75.44 -0.27
C SER A 361 52.71 -75.07 -1.75
#